data_AF-A0A3M9Y9P4-F1
#
_entry.id   AF-A0A3M9Y9P4-F1
#
_cell.length_a   1.000
_cell.length_b   1.000
_cell.length_c   1.000
_cell.angle_alpha   90.00
_cell.angle_beta   90.00
_cell.angle_gamma   90.00
#
_symmetry.space_group_name_H-M   'P 1'
#
loop_
_entity.id
_entity.type
_entity.pdbx_description
1 polymer ?
#
loop_
_entity_poly.entity_id
_entity_poly.type
_entity_poly.pdbx_seq_one_letter_code
_entity_poly.pdbx_strand_id
1 'polypeptide(L)'
;MGPNSESQDNISPGSSANNLGHWDSVTVYDFDSDGRAEVAVRIANGVTFGDGQRFTHANDDEQFIAILDGRTGALRARAQIPTDYISDGPLAARFGVGYLDGRQPSLVAYMKNRKEDGDFNLLMSAWSFSGTALKIQWKWRREGQDAPDGHNTRIIDVDGDGQDEVHEIGFTLNGDGQLRYSLGPQGIVHGDRFHIAKMDPQRTGLQGYGIQQNNPNGLLEYYYDATQGKII
;
A
#
# COMPACT_ATOMS: atom_id res chain seq x y z
N MET A 1 -16.73 -4.37 -1.76
CA MET A 1 -17.78 -4.91 -2.64
C MET A 1 -18.01 -6.39 -2.32
N GLY A 2 -19.23 -6.91 -2.44
CA GLY A 2 -19.54 -8.32 -2.14
C GLY A 2 -20.09 -8.54 -0.72
N PRO A 3 -20.56 -9.76 -0.41
CA PRO A 3 -21.21 -10.07 0.87
C PRO A 3 -20.31 -9.82 2.08
N ASN A 4 -18.98 -9.96 1.91
CA ASN A 4 -18.01 -9.78 2.99
C ASN A 4 -17.60 -8.30 3.19
N SER A 5 -18.35 -7.36 2.60
CA SER A 5 -18.20 -5.92 2.81
C SER A 5 -19.05 -5.45 4.00
N GLU A 6 -18.82 -6.09 5.14
CA GLU A 6 -19.52 -5.79 6.37
C GLU A 6 -18.80 -4.71 7.19
N SER A 7 -19.53 -4.08 8.11
CA SER A 7 -19.02 -3.13 9.11
C SER A 7 -18.24 -1.94 8.53
N GLN A 8 -19.00 -0.96 8.04
CA GLN A 8 -18.49 0.37 7.67
C GLN A 8 -17.82 1.05 8.88
N ASP A 9 -16.75 1.79 8.66
CA ASP A 9 -15.98 2.52 9.68
C ASP A 9 -15.31 1.63 10.76
N ASN A 10 -14.77 0.49 10.35
CA ASN A 10 -14.03 -0.42 11.23
C ASN A 10 -12.52 -0.48 10.92
N ILE A 11 -11.71 -0.54 11.98
CA ILE A 11 -10.26 -0.77 11.93
C ILE A 11 -9.88 -2.24 11.64
N SER A 12 -10.84 -3.16 11.80
CA SER A 12 -10.74 -4.57 11.39
C SER A 12 -11.83 -4.88 10.35
N PRO A 13 -11.71 -4.33 9.13
CA PRO A 13 -12.75 -4.47 8.12
C PRO A 13 -12.83 -5.87 7.51
N GLY A 14 -13.97 -6.17 6.89
CA GLY A 14 -14.17 -7.42 6.17
C GLY A 14 -13.23 -7.62 4.96
N SER A 15 -13.18 -8.86 4.48
CA SER A 15 -12.20 -9.33 3.51
C SER A 15 -12.28 -8.71 2.12
N SER A 16 -13.42 -8.11 1.77
CA SER A 16 -13.65 -7.42 0.49
C SER A 16 -14.23 -6.01 0.64
N ALA A 17 -14.23 -5.47 1.86
CA ALA A 17 -14.89 -4.21 2.15
C ALA A 17 -14.31 -3.04 1.35
N ASN A 18 -15.18 -2.36 0.60
CA ASN A 18 -14.95 -1.08 -0.07
C ASN A 18 -16.09 -0.17 0.41
N ASN A 19 -15.83 1.12 0.63
CA ASN A 19 -16.58 2.08 1.45
C ASN A 19 -16.14 2.13 2.94
N LEU A 20 -14.83 2.14 3.17
CA LEU A 20 -14.17 2.28 4.47
C LEU A 20 -13.19 3.45 4.52
N GLY A 21 -13.23 4.33 3.52
CA GLY A 21 -12.35 5.50 3.44
C GLY A 21 -10.90 5.09 3.28
N HIS A 22 -10.13 5.16 4.37
CA HIS A 22 -8.69 4.87 4.37
C HIS A 22 -8.34 3.44 3.91
N TRP A 23 -9.28 2.49 4.00
CA TRP A 23 -9.08 1.09 3.63
C TRP A 23 -9.64 0.70 2.26
N ASP A 24 -10.10 1.67 1.48
CA ASP A 24 -10.62 1.42 0.14
C ASP A 24 -9.47 1.05 -0.80
N SER A 25 -9.32 -0.25 -1.00
CA SER A 25 -8.21 -0.84 -1.73
C SER A 25 -8.54 -0.86 -3.23
N VAL A 26 -8.66 0.33 -3.82
CA VAL A 26 -8.95 0.53 -5.26
C VAL A 26 -7.96 1.54 -5.83
N THR A 27 -7.38 1.23 -6.98
CA THR A 27 -6.62 2.19 -7.79
C THR A 27 -6.85 1.93 -9.28
N VAL A 28 -6.52 2.92 -10.11
CA VAL A 28 -6.76 2.90 -11.56
C VAL A 28 -5.47 3.28 -12.27
N TYR A 29 -5.03 2.43 -13.19
CA TYR A 29 -3.83 2.65 -13.99
C TYR A 29 -3.80 1.73 -15.21
N ASP A 30 -3.05 2.11 -16.25
CA ASP A 30 -2.74 1.27 -17.40
C ASP A 30 -1.58 0.34 -17.02
N PHE A 31 -1.90 -0.81 -16.42
CA PHE A 31 -0.91 -1.66 -15.77
C PHE A 31 -0.12 -2.52 -16.76
N ASP A 32 -0.67 -2.80 -17.94
CA ASP A 32 0.03 -3.52 -19.01
C ASP A 32 0.53 -2.61 -20.14
N SER A 33 0.34 -1.30 -20.01
CA SER A 33 0.79 -0.26 -20.96
C SER A 33 0.21 -0.44 -22.37
N ASP A 34 -1.03 -0.92 -22.48
CA ASP A 34 -1.74 -1.09 -23.75
C ASP A 34 -2.47 0.19 -24.23
N GLY A 35 -2.40 1.27 -23.44
CA GLY A 35 -3.06 2.55 -23.68
C GLY A 35 -4.45 2.66 -23.03
N ARG A 36 -4.84 1.71 -22.16
CA ARG A 36 -6.12 1.71 -21.46
C ARG A 36 -5.90 1.39 -19.99
N ALA A 37 -6.61 2.09 -19.12
CA ALA A 37 -6.53 1.82 -17.70
C ALA A 37 -7.33 0.58 -17.30
N GLU A 38 -6.79 -0.20 -16.37
CA GLU A 38 -7.48 -1.19 -15.56
C GLU A 38 -7.91 -0.60 -14.21
N VAL A 39 -8.80 -1.32 -13.53
CA VAL A 39 -9.08 -1.12 -12.11
C VAL A 39 -8.44 -2.24 -11.31
N ALA A 40 -7.50 -1.90 -10.43
CA ALA A 40 -6.98 -2.84 -9.43
C ALA A 40 -7.80 -2.71 -8.14
N VAL A 41 -8.34 -3.83 -7.66
CA VAL A 41 -9.22 -3.85 -6.49
C VAL A 41 -9.01 -5.09 -5.62
N ARG A 42 -9.05 -4.92 -4.30
CA ARG A 42 -9.10 -6.03 -3.35
C ARG A 42 -10.48 -6.68 -3.41
N ILE A 43 -10.49 -8.00 -3.53
CA ILE A 43 -11.71 -8.82 -3.58
C ILE A 43 -11.60 -10.00 -2.62
N ALA A 44 -12.73 -10.59 -2.29
CA ALA A 44 -12.84 -11.87 -1.60
C ALA A 44 -14.07 -12.61 -2.13
N ASN A 45 -14.37 -13.78 -1.56
CA ASN A 45 -15.50 -14.60 -1.98
C ASN A 45 -16.80 -13.76 -2.14
N GLY A 46 -17.53 -14.04 -3.21
CA GLY A 46 -18.85 -13.48 -3.46
C GLY A 46 -18.87 -12.12 -4.16
N VAL A 47 -17.73 -11.50 -4.45
CA VAL A 47 -17.68 -10.31 -5.32
C VAL A 47 -18.27 -10.62 -6.68
N THR A 48 -19.13 -9.72 -7.19
CA THR A 48 -19.67 -9.77 -8.56
C THR A 48 -19.04 -8.65 -9.37
N PHE A 49 -18.52 -9.00 -10.55
CA PHE A 49 -17.84 -8.09 -11.46
C PHE A 49 -18.80 -7.36 -12.39
N GLY A 50 -18.28 -6.40 -13.16
CA GLY A 50 -19.08 -5.56 -14.06
C GLY A 50 -19.78 -6.34 -15.19
N ASP A 51 -19.26 -7.52 -15.55
CA ASP A 51 -19.84 -8.45 -16.52
C ASP A 51 -20.86 -9.43 -15.90
N GLY A 52 -21.15 -9.30 -14.60
CA GLY A 52 -22.06 -10.16 -13.86
C GLY A 52 -21.44 -11.50 -13.40
N GLN A 53 -20.18 -11.79 -13.73
CA GLN A 53 -19.52 -12.97 -13.20
C GLN A 53 -19.28 -12.81 -11.69
N ARG A 54 -19.51 -13.89 -10.94
CA ARG A 54 -19.29 -13.92 -9.49
C ARG A 54 -18.02 -14.69 -9.16
N PHE A 55 -17.13 -14.06 -8.41
CA PHE A 55 -15.97 -14.71 -7.83
C PHE A 55 -16.40 -15.63 -6.68
N THR A 56 -15.97 -16.89 -6.73
CA THR A 56 -16.24 -17.89 -5.69
C THR A 56 -14.94 -18.42 -5.11
N HIS A 57 -14.92 -18.55 -3.78
CA HIS A 57 -13.81 -19.10 -3.02
C HIS A 57 -14.34 -19.82 -1.77
N ALA A 58 -13.64 -20.86 -1.29
CA ALA A 58 -14.12 -21.66 -0.18
C ALA A 58 -14.02 -20.93 1.18
N ASN A 59 -13.01 -20.07 1.31
CA ASN A 59 -12.75 -19.28 2.50
C ASN A 59 -13.14 -17.82 2.24
N ASP A 60 -14.01 -17.28 3.11
CA ASP A 60 -14.51 -15.91 3.04
C ASP A 60 -13.47 -14.87 3.47
N ASP A 61 -12.51 -15.24 4.31
CA ASP A 61 -11.46 -14.35 4.80
C ASP A 61 -10.28 -14.23 3.84
N GLU A 62 -10.07 -15.23 2.99
CA GLU A 62 -8.99 -15.20 2.00
C GLU A 62 -9.26 -14.15 0.91
N GLN A 63 -8.24 -13.33 0.68
CA GLN A 63 -8.34 -12.13 -0.13
C GLN A 63 -7.48 -12.24 -1.38
N PHE A 64 -7.89 -11.52 -2.41
CA PHE A 64 -7.20 -11.47 -3.69
C PHE A 64 -7.10 -10.02 -4.14
N ILE A 65 -6.06 -9.73 -4.92
CA ILE A 65 -6.05 -8.56 -5.77
C ILE A 65 -6.59 -8.99 -7.13
N ALA A 66 -7.56 -8.26 -7.64
CA ALA A 66 -8.09 -8.42 -8.98
C ALA A 66 -7.73 -7.22 -9.85
N ILE A 67 -7.36 -7.50 -11.09
CA ILE A 67 -7.23 -6.54 -12.17
C ILE A 67 -8.46 -6.67 -13.04
N LEU A 68 -9.25 -5.61 -13.15
CA LEU A 68 -10.45 -5.55 -13.96
C LEU A 68 -10.21 -4.72 -15.21
N ASP A 69 -10.81 -5.12 -16.32
CA ASP A 69 -10.87 -4.31 -17.54
C ASP A 69 -11.59 -2.99 -17.22
N GLY A 70 -10.94 -1.85 -17.46
CA GLY A 70 -11.48 -0.55 -17.04
C GLY A 70 -12.71 -0.09 -17.81
N ARG A 71 -13.09 -0.76 -18.91
CA ARG A 71 -14.26 -0.40 -19.73
C ARG A 71 -15.48 -1.21 -19.36
N THR A 72 -15.28 -2.46 -18.94
CA THR A 72 -16.34 -3.44 -18.71
C THR A 72 -16.47 -3.84 -17.24
N GLY A 73 -15.43 -3.64 -16.44
CA GLY A 73 -15.34 -4.16 -15.07
C GLY A 73 -15.21 -5.68 -15.02
N ALA A 74 -14.95 -6.35 -16.14
CA ALA A 74 -14.73 -7.80 -16.21
C ALA A 74 -13.36 -8.17 -15.63
N LEU A 75 -13.26 -9.33 -14.99
CA LEU A 75 -12.00 -9.81 -14.42
C LEU A 75 -10.98 -10.15 -15.52
N ARG A 76 -9.81 -9.50 -15.52
CA ARG A 76 -8.68 -9.85 -16.39
C ARG A 76 -7.73 -10.85 -15.72
N ALA A 77 -7.35 -10.58 -14.48
CA ALA A 77 -6.47 -11.46 -13.71
C ALA A 77 -6.69 -11.26 -12.21
N ARG A 78 -6.25 -12.23 -11.42
CA ARG A 78 -6.20 -12.13 -9.96
C ARG A 78 -5.02 -12.88 -9.39
N ALA A 79 -4.61 -12.48 -8.19
CA ALA A 79 -3.64 -13.21 -7.39
C ALA A 79 -4.03 -13.16 -5.90
N GLN A 80 -3.71 -14.22 -5.16
CA GLN A 80 -4.02 -14.30 -3.73
C GLN A 80 -3.09 -13.39 -2.94
N ILE A 81 -3.66 -12.59 -2.05
CA ILE A 81 -2.91 -11.80 -1.07
C ILE A 81 -2.22 -12.77 -0.08
N PRO A 82 -0.95 -12.54 0.30
CA PRO A 82 -0.27 -13.40 1.25
C PRO A 82 -1.04 -13.54 2.57
N THR A 83 -1.16 -14.78 3.07
CA THR A 83 -1.98 -15.13 4.23
C THR A 83 -1.19 -15.16 5.54
N ASP A 84 -0.03 -14.50 5.59
CA ASP A 84 0.90 -14.54 6.73
C ASP A 84 0.25 -14.19 8.07
N TYR A 85 -0.74 -13.29 8.07
CA TYR A 85 -1.43 -12.78 9.25
C TYR A 85 -2.91 -13.13 9.27
N ILE A 86 -3.35 -14.12 8.48
CA ILE A 86 -4.78 -14.43 8.32
C ILE A 86 -5.44 -14.92 9.61
N SER A 87 -4.67 -15.45 10.57
CA SER A 87 -5.18 -15.85 11.89
C SER A 87 -5.75 -14.67 12.69
N ASP A 88 -5.28 -13.44 12.41
CA ASP A 88 -5.79 -12.20 13.00
C ASP A 88 -6.90 -11.56 12.13
N GLY A 89 -7.39 -12.30 11.14
CA GLY A 89 -8.45 -11.87 10.22
C GLY A 89 -7.93 -11.21 8.93
N PRO A 90 -8.84 -10.71 8.08
CA PRO A 90 -8.48 -10.14 6.79
C PRO A 90 -7.64 -8.86 6.91
N LEU A 91 -6.80 -8.62 5.90
CA LEU A 91 -6.03 -7.39 5.79
C LEU A 91 -6.86 -6.26 5.21
N ALA A 92 -6.90 -5.13 5.91
CA ALA A 92 -7.26 -3.84 5.32
C ALA A 92 -6.13 -3.40 4.39
N ALA A 93 -6.42 -2.70 3.29
CA ALA A 93 -5.37 -2.33 2.35
C ALA A 93 -5.53 -0.95 1.72
N ARG A 94 -4.40 -0.40 1.29
CA ARG A 94 -4.29 0.78 0.42
C ARG A 94 -3.46 0.42 -0.79
N PHE A 95 -3.87 0.91 -1.94
CA PHE A 95 -3.16 0.71 -3.19
C PHE A 95 -2.51 2.00 -3.68
N GLY A 96 -1.33 1.84 -4.26
CA GLY A 96 -0.61 2.86 -5.00
C GLY A 96 0.00 2.24 -6.26
N VAL A 97 0.54 3.09 -7.12
CA VAL A 97 1.22 2.68 -8.35
C VAL A 97 2.60 3.30 -8.37
N GLY A 98 3.60 2.52 -8.78
CA GLY A 98 4.97 2.98 -8.95
C GLY A 98 5.71 2.22 -10.04
N TYR A 99 6.71 2.85 -10.60
CA TYR A 99 7.65 2.29 -11.57
C TYR A 99 8.86 1.76 -10.83
N LEU A 100 8.68 0.64 -10.13
CA LEU A 100 9.68 0.08 -9.22
C LEU A 100 10.92 -0.46 -9.94
N ASP A 101 10.81 -0.76 -11.24
CA ASP A 101 11.91 -1.13 -12.14
C ASP A 101 12.28 0.02 -13.10
N GLY A 102 11.67 1.20 -12.90
CA GLY A 102 11.79 2.40 -13.72
C GLY A 102 11.16 2.32 -15.11
N ARG A 103 10.34 1.29 -15.39
CA ARG A 103 9.81 1.04 -16.75
C ARG A 103 8.36 0.63 -16.77
N GLN A 104 7.97 -0.36 -15.96
CA GLN A 104 6.63 -0.93 -15.95
C GLN A 104 5.90 -0.55 -14.66
N PRO A 105 4.62 -0.17 -14.75
CA PRO A 105 3.84 0.14 -13.58
C PRO A 105 3.61 -1.10 -12.74
N SER A 106 3.91 -0.98 -11.45
CA SER A 106 3.67 -1.99 -10.44
C SER A 106 2.58 -1.50 -9.49
N LEU A 107 1.69 -2.40 -9.10
CA LEU A 107 0.74 -2.15 -8.04
C LEU A 107 1.44 -2.35 -6.70
N VAL A 108 1.46 -1.33 -5.86
CA VAL A 108 1.95 -1.41 -4.47
C VAL A 108 0.77 -1.50 -3.53
N ALA A 109 0.77 -2.51 -2.66
CA ALA A 109 -0.26 -2.74 -1.67
C ALA A 109 0.31 -2.63 -0.26
N TYR A 110 -0.13 -1.62 0.48
CA TYR A 110 0.04 -1.52 1.92
C TYR A 110 -1.11 -2.26 2.59
N MET A 111 -0.82 -3.16 3.54
CA MET A 111 -1.82 -4.03 4.16
C MET A 111 -1.61 -4.19 5.65
N LYS A 112 -2.68 -4.04 6.45
CA LYS A 112 -2.61 -4.26 7.90
C LYS A 112 -3.88 -4.88 8.46
N ASN A 113 -3.72 -5.62 9.55
CA ASN A 113 -4.82 -6.07 10.39
C ASN A 113 -4.44 -5.92 11.86
N ARG A 114 -5.42 -6.04 12.74
CA ARG A 114 -5.27 -5.78 14.17
C ARG A 114 -5.18 -7.10 14.93
N LYS A 115 -4.11 -7.26 15.69
CA LYS A 115 -3.92 -8.37 16.63
C LYS A 115 -4.87 -8.23 17.82
N GLU A 116 -5.11 -9.34 18.52
CA GLU A 116 -5.95 -9.36 19.74
C GLU A 116 -5.41 -8.43 20.85
N ASP A 117 -4.09 -8.27 20.94
CA ASP A 117 -3.41 -7.39 21.90
C ASP A 117 -3.54 -5.88 21.58
N GLY A 118 -4.16 -5.54 20.45
CA GLY A 118 -4.46 -4.17 20.03
C GLY A 118 -3.43 -3.54 19.10
N ASP A 119 -2.29 -4.18 18.88
CA ASP A 119 -1.26 -3.78 17.91
C ASP A 119 -1.65 -4.14 16.47
N PHE A 120 -0.86 -3.68 15.49
CA PHE A 120 -1.05 -4.00 14.09
C PHE A 120 0.05 -4.91 13.54
N ASN A 121 -0.36 -5.93 12.79
CA ASN A 121 0.52 -6.52 11.79
C ASN A 121 0.59 -5.58 10.58
N LEU A 122 1.75 -5.51 9.93
CA LEU A 122 1.94 -4.72 8.71
C LEU A 122 2.69 -5.55 7.67
N LEU A 123 2.10 -5.64 6.49
CA LEU A 123 2.60 -6.30 5.30
C LEU A 123 2.51 -5.33 4.13
N MET A 124 3.58 -5.21 3.35
CA MET A 124 3.57 -4.51 2.06
C MET A 124 3.96 -5.49 0.96
N SER A 125 3.43 -5.28 -0.24
CA SER A 125 3.81 -6.09 -1.40
C SER A 125 3.68 -5.29 -2.68
N ALA A 126 4.45 -5.68 -3.70
CA ALA A 126 4.28 -5.17 -5.06
C ALA A 126 3.89 -6.28 -6.03
N TRP A 127 3.17 -5.90 -7.08
CA TRP A 127 2.61 -6.81 -8.07
C TRP A 127 2.81 -6.27 -9.47
N SER A 128 3.18 -7.16 -10.38
CA SER A 128 3.26 -6.90 -11.82
C SER A 128 2.08 -7.54 -12.54
N PHE A 129 1.53 -6.84 -13.53
CA PHE A 129 0.49 -7.36 -14.39
C PHE A 129 0.99 -7.44 -15.83
N SER A 130 0.97 -8.65 -16.42
CA SER A 130 1.47 -8.89 -17.77
C SER A 130 0.39 -8.77 -18.86
N GLY A 131 -0.74 -8.13 -18.57
CA GLY A 131 -1.94 -8.15 -19.41
C GLY A 131 -2.81 -9.42 -19.27
N THR A 132 -2.25 -10.49 -18.71
CA THR A 132 -2.93 -11.79 -18.56
C THR A 132 -2.71 -12.46 -17.20
N ALA A 133 -1.64 -12.11 -16.49
CA ALA A 133 -1.33 -12.66 -15.16
C ALA A 133 -0.89 -11.55 -14.21
N LEU A 134 -1.41 -11.62 -12.98
CA LEU A 134 -0.95 -10.80 -11.86
C LEU A 134 0.03 -11.63 -11.03
N LYS A 135 1.24 -11.11 -10.78
CA LYS A 135 2.29 -11.82 -10.03
C LYS A 135 2.91 -10.93 -8.99
N ILE A 136 3.14 -11.48 -7.79
CA ILE A 136 3.88 -10.79 -6.75
C ILE A 136 5.34 -10.59 -7.19
N GLN A 137 5.86 -9.39 -7.03
CA GLN A 137 7.27 -9.05 -7.24
C GLN A 137 8.05 -9.23 -5.93
N TRP A 138 7.54 -8.66 -4.84
CA TRP A 138 8.12 -8.77 -3.52
C TRP A 138 7.05 -8.65 -2.42
N LYS A 139 7.44 -9.06 -1.21
CA LYS A 139 6.68 -8.90 0.03
C LYS A 139 7.64 -8.45 1.13
N TRP A 140 7.23 -7.44 1.87
CA TRP A 140 7.90 -6.95 3.08
C TRP A 140 6.96 -7.09 4.28
N ARG A 141 7.50 -7.54 5.42
CA ARG A 141 6.77 -7.65 6.68
C ARG A 141 7.49 -6.81 7.72
N ARG A 142 6.74 -6.05 8.54
CA ARG A 142 7.35 -5.17 9.56
C ARG A 142 8.10 -5.98 10.63
N GLU A 143 7.52 -7.09 11.10
CA GLU A 143 8.17 -8.05 12.03
C GLU A 143 8.86 -7.40 13.25
N GLY A 144 8.24 -6.38 13.85
CA GLY A 144 8.78 -5.68 15.02
C GLY A 144 9.90 -4.69 14.72
N GLN A 145 10.26 -4.46 13.45
CA GLN A 145 11.09 -3.32 13.05
C GLN A 145 10.40 -2.02 13.48
N ASP A 146 11.19 -1.10 14.02
CA ASP A 146 10.75 0.25 14.33
C ASP A 146 10.54 1.02 13.03
N ALA A 147 9.39 0.80 12.39
CA ALA A 147 8.96 1.35 11.11
C ALA A 147 7.57 1.97 11.32
N PRO A 148 7.52 3.25 11.76
CA PRO A 148 6.27 3.92 12.05
C PRO A 148 5.40 4.07 10.79
N ASP A 149 4.20 3.49 10.80
CA ASP A 149 3.23 3.63 9.73
C ASP A 149 2.34 4.86 9.89
N GLY A 150 1.65 5.24 8.82
CA GLY A 150 0.74 6.37 8.81
C GLY A 150 -0.42 6.15 7.86
N HIS A 151 -1.08 7.25 7.50
CA HIS A 151 -2.32 7.18 6.73
C HIS A 151 -2.17 7.49 5.23
N ASN A 152 -0.95 7.64 4.72
CA ASN A 152 -0.70 7.89 3.30
C ASN A 152 0.51 7.11 2.81
N THR A 153 0.55 6.82 1.52
CA THR A 153 1.71 6.23 0.83
C THR A 153 2.13 7.21 -0.25
N ARG A 154 3.43 7.36 -0.48
CA ARG A 154 4.00 8.09 -1.61
C ARG A 154 4.92 7.14 -2.36
N ILE A 155 4.89 7.19 -3.68
CA ILE A 155 5.73 6.35 -4.52
C ILE A 155 6.37 7.29 -5.53
N ILE A 156 7.69 7.40 -5.46
CA ILE A 156 8.45 8.43 -6.18
C ILE A 156 9.93 8.02 -6.23
N ASP A 157 10.57 8.23 -7.38
CA ASP A 157 12.02 8.25 -7.54
C ASP A 157 12.62 9.39 -6.70
N VAL A 158 13.18 9.03 -5.55
CA VAL A 158 13.63 10.02 -4.55
C VAL A 158 15.11 10.38 -4.72
N ASP A 159 15.86 9.55 -5.44
CA ASP A 159 17.32 9.68 -5.58
C ASP A 159 17.81 9.91 -7.02
N GLY A 160 16.89 9.86 -7.98
CA GLY A 160 17.11 10.16 -9.39
C GLY A 160 17.67 8.97 -10.18
N ASP A 161 17.57 7.74 -9.69
CA ASP A 161 18.04 6.55 -10.39
C ASP A 161 17.05 6.02 -11.45
N GLY A 162 15.85 6.62 -11.50
CA GLY A 162 14.77 6.28 -12.41
C GLY A 162 13.83 5.18 -11.91
N GLN A 163 14.04 4.63 -10.71
CA GLN A 163 13.15 3.68 -10.05
C GLN A 163 12.43 4.35 -8.89
N ASP A 164 11.14 4.04 -8.70
CA ASP A 164 10.40 4.61 -7.59
C ASP A 164 10.66 3.88 -6.26
N GLU A 165 10.90 4.64 -5.19
CA GLU A 165 10.84 4.17 -3.80
C GLU A 165 9.40 4.24 -3.26
N VAL A 166 9.08 3.38 -2.27
CA VAL A 166 7.80 3.39 -1.56
C VAL A 166 7.97 3.99 -0.18
N HIS A 167 7.42 5.18 0.01
CA HIS A 167 7.49 5.93 1.26
C HIS A 167 6.20 5.82 2.06
N GLU A 168 6.35 5.47 3.33
CA GLU A 168 5.38 5.70 4.39
C GLU A 168 5.90 6.82 5.30
N ILE A 169 5.09 7.20 6.30
CA ILE A 169 5.41 8.35 7.14
C ILE A 169 6.76 8.23 7.86
N GLY A 170 7.06 7.06 8.42
CA GLY A 170 8.24 6.83 9.24
C GLY A 170 9.28 5.92 8.60
N PHE A 171 9.06 5.41 7.39
CA PHE A 171 9.99 4.48 6.75
C PHE A 171 9.86 4.48 5.23
N THR A 172 10.85 3.90 4.56
CA THR A 172 10.89 3.84 3.09
C THR A 172 11.42 2.49 2.65
N LEU A 173 10.78 1.90 1.64
CA LEU A 173 11.24 0.70 0.95
C LEU A 173 11.80 1.09 -0.42
N ASN A 174 12.85 0.40 -0.86
CA ASN A 174 13.32 0.47 -2.24
C ASN A 174 12.31 -0.18 -3.21
N GLY A 175 12.49 0.04 -4.52
CA GLY A 175 11.69 -0.62 -5.56
C GLY A 175 11.69 -2.15 -5.50
N ASP A 176 12.72 -2.77 -4.90
CA ASP A 176 12.81 -4.22 -4.69
C ASP A 176 12.17 -4.71 -3.37
N GLY A 177 11.60 -3.80 -2.58
CA GLY A 177 10.93 -4.10 -1.31
C GLY A 177 11.84 -4.18 -0.08
N GLN A 178 13.16 -3.96 -0.23
CA GLN A 178 14.06 -3.88 0.93
C GLN A 178 13.84 -2.58 1.70
N LEU A 179 13.94 -2.62 3.03
CA LEU A 179 13.89 -1.42 3.87
C LEU A 179 15.10 -0.53 3.55
N ARG A 180 14.84 0.65 2.99
CA ARG A 180 15.86 1.65 2.68
C ARG A 180 16.32 2.36 3.95
N TYR A 181 15.37 2.88 4.72
CA TYR A 181 15.60 3.49 6.02
C TYR A 181 14.33 3.51 6.86
N SER A 182 14.51 3.71 8.17
CA SER A 182 13.46 4.10 9.10
C SER A 182 13.84 5.37 9.86
N LEU A 183 12.84 6.24 10.05
CA LEU A 183 12.91 7.43 10.88
C LEU A 183 12.55 7.15 12.35
N GLY A 184 12.01 5.96 12.66
CA GLY A 184 11.66 5.53 14.02
C GLY A 184 12.80 5.72 15.03
N PRO A 185 14.02 5.22 14.75
CA PRO A 185 15.17 5.41 15.63
C PRO A 185 15.61 6.87 15.83
N GLN A 186 15.13 7.79 14.99
CA GLN A 186 15.35 9.23 15.11
C GLN A 186 14.21 9.94 15.85
N GLY A 187 13.31 9.17 16.48
CA GLY A 187 12.22 9.68 17.32
C GLY A 187 10.96 10.03 16.55
N ILE A 188 10.86 9.65 15.26
CA ILE A 188 9.63 9.82 14.49
C ILE A 188 8.66 8.69 14.82
N VAL A 189 7.39 9.01 15.00
CA VAL A 189 6.31 8.07 15.31
C VAL A 189 5.19 8.16 14.26
N HIS A 190 4.12 7.41 14.50
CA HIS A 190 2.90 7.43 13.70
C HIS A 190 2.36 8.86 13.46
N GLY A 191 1.68 9.05 12.33
CA GLY A 191 0.97 10.29 12.03
C GLY A 191 0.15 10.23 10.74
N ASP A 192 -0.46 11.36 10.43
CA ASP A 192 -1.60 11.41 9.51
C ASP A 192 -1.27 12.03 8.15
N ARG A 193 -0.18 12.80 8.07
CA ARG A 193 0.15 13.57 6.86
C ARG A 193 1.66 13.69 6.70
N PHE A 194 2.12 13.37 5.50
CA PHE A 194 3.46 13.76 5.05
C PHE A 194 3.49 14.11 3.55
N HIS A 195 4.55 14.82 3.20
CA HIS A 195 4.83 15.36 1.88
C HIS A 195 6.28 15.03 1.52
N ILE A 196 6.51 14.69 0.26
CA ILE A 196 7.85 14.60 -0.33
C ILE A 196 7.86 15.57 -1.51
N ALA A 197 8.80 16.49 -1.51
CA ALA A 197 8.91 17.50 -2.55
C ALA A 197 10.31 18.12 -2.57
N LYS A 198 10.59 18.89 -3.62
CA LYS A 198 11.70 19.84 -3.62
C LYS A 198 11.33 21.05 -2.77
N MET A 199 11.46 20.93 -1.45
CA MET A 199 11.03 21.96 -0.51
C MET A 199 12.07 23.06 -0.34
N ASP A 200 13.35 22.68 -0.25
CA ASP A 200 14.48 23.62 -0.27
C ASP A 200 15.17 23.56 -1.64
N PRO A 201 15.04 24.63 -2.47
CA PRO A 201 15.65 24.68 -3.78
C PRO A 201 17.19 24.60 -3.77
N GLN A 202 17.84 24.94 -2.65
CA GLN A 202 19.31 25.00 -2.54
C GLN A 202 19.92 23.70 -2.01
N ARG A 203 19.15 22.84 -1.34
CA ARG A 203 19.63 21.53 -0.88
C ARG A 203 19.63 20.53 -2.02
N THR A 204 20.54 19.55 -2.03
CA THR A 204 20.47 18.44 -2.99
C THR A 204 19.27 17.52 -2.66
N GLY A 205 18.75 16.83 -3.69
CA GLY A 205 17.69 15.83 -3.52
C GLY A 205 16.32 16.41 -3.15
N LEU A 206 15.40 15.50 -2.81
CA LEU A 206 14.07 15.82 -2.29
C LEU A 206 14.08 15.84 -0.76
N GLN A 207 13.13 16.54 -0.18
CA GLN A 207 12.93 16.56 1.27
C GLN A 207 11.54 16.07 1.62
N GLY A 208 11.45 15.48 2.79
CA GLY A 208 10.20 15.08 3.39
C GLY A 208 9.82 16.01 4.53
N TYR A 209 8.53 16.29 4.65
CA TYR A 209 7.94 17.01 5.77
C TYR A 209 6.71 16.24 6.25
N GLY A 210 6.60 16.00 7.54
CA GLY A 210 5.46 15.31 8.10
C GLY A 210 5.07 15.81 9.47
N ILE A 211 3.83 15.48 9.86
CA ILE A 211 3.26 15.76 11.17
C ILE A 211 2.97 14.44 11.89
N GLN A 212 3.09 14.45 13.21
CA GLN A 212 3.02 13.26 14.05
C GLN A 212 1.85 13.32 15.02
N GLN A 213 1.33 12.15 15.35
CA GLN A 213 0.30 11.98 16.36
C GLN A 213 0.95 11.47 17.65
N ASN A 214 0.71 12.16 18.77
CA ASN A 214 1.08 11.73 20.12
C ASN A 214 2.57 11.39 20.30
N ASN A 215 3.47 12.16 19.68
CA ASN A 215 4.91 11.98 19.91
C ASN A 215 5.25 12.22 21.41
N PRO A 216 5.88 11.25 22.11
CA PRO A 216 6.10 11.33 23.56
C PRO A 216 7.02 12.46 24.00
N ASN A 217 7.84 12.99 23.08
CA ASN A 217 8.79 14.08 23.34
C ASN A 217 8.25 15.45 22.90
N GLY A 218 7.02 15.51 22.38
CA GLY A 218 6.41 16.75 21.88
C GLY A 218 6.94 17.21 20.52
N LEU A 219 7.68 16.37 19.79
CA LEU A 219 8.08 16.65 18.41
C LEU A 219 6.85 16.48 17.49
N LEU A 220 6.20 17.59 17.14
CA LEU A 220 4.95 17.56 16.38
C LEU A 220 5.16 17.43 14.87
N GLU A 221 6.26 18.00 14.38
CA GLU A 221 6.57 18.12 12.96
C GLU A 221 8.03 17.73 12.74
N TYR A 222 8.36 17.26 11.55
CA TYR A 222 9.74 16.89 11.21
C TYR A 222 10.02 17.18 9.74
N TYR A 223 11.26 17.53 9.47
CA TYR A 223 11.80 17.81 8.15
C TYR A 223 13.06 16.96 7.95
N TYR A 224 13.19 16.32 6.80
CA TYR A 224 14.24 15.33 6.59
C TYR A 224 14.67 15.21 5.13
N ASP A 225 15.87 14.69 4.92
CA ASP A 225 16.38 14.30 3.60
C ASP A 225 15.66 13.02 3.14
N ALA A 226 14.86 13.11 2.08
CA ALA A 226 14.02 11.99 1.65
C ALA A 226 14.81 10.88 0.94
N THR A 227 16.04 11.16 0.49
CA THR A 227 16.89 10.16 -0.14
C THR A 227 17.54 9.24 0.89
N GLN A 228 17.97 9.80 2.02
CA GLN A 228 18.75 9.10 3.04
C GLN A 228 18.00 8.84 4.35
N GLY A 229 16.84 9.47 4.54
CA GLY A 229 16.08 9.35 5.78
C GLY A 229 16.73 10.04 6.96
N LYS A 230 17.46 11.15 6.75
CA LYS A 230 18.16 11.88 7.82
C LYS A 230 17.38 13.12 8.23
N ILE A 231 17.03 13.26 9.52
CA ILE A 231 16.40 14.48 10.04
C ILE A 231 17.33 15.69 9.84
N ILE A 232 16.75 16.82 9.41
CA ILE A 232 17.43 18.09 9.11
C ILE A 232 17.20 19.10 10.24
#